data_AF-A0A961D127-F1
#
_entry.id   AF-A0A961D127-F1
#
_cell.length_a   1.000
_cell.length_b   1.000
_cell.length_c   1.000
_cell.angle_alpha   90.00
_cell.angle_beta   90.00
_cell.angle_gamma   90.00
#
_symmetry.space_group_name_H-M   'P 1'
#
loop_
_entity.id
_entity.type
_entity.pdbx_description
1 polymer ?
#
loop_
_entity_poly.entity_id
_entity_poly.type
_entity_poly.pdbx_seq_one_letter_code
_entity_poly.pdbx_strand_id
1 'polypeptide(L)'
;MNPLHEPLLGRWEGAGSGDYPTVEAFAYEETIEILPVADKPLARWSSTSRDATSGAVRHGDSGYLRSTADGCELVLAHAVGITEV
;
A
#
# COMPACT_ATOMS: atom_id res chain seq x y z
N MET A 1 -3.85 23.92 4.78
CA MET A 1 -4.43 22.70 5.38
C MET A 1 -3.29 21.76 5.66
N ASN A 2 -3.23 21.15 6.84
CA ASN A 2 -2.32 20.03 7.05
C ASN A 2 -2.91 18.83 6.28
N PRO A 3 -2.20 18.23 5.31
CA PRO A 3 -2.67 17.04 4.62
C PRO A 3 -2.87 15.88 5.59
N LEU A 4 -4.05 15.25 5.56
CA LEU A 4 -4.39 14.10 6.41
C LEU A 4 -3.42 12.91 6.29
N HIS A 5 -2.60 12.87 5.23
CA HIS A 5 -1.61 11.82 4.99
C HIS A 5 -0.24 12.08 5.65
N GLU A 6 0.03 13.27 6.21
CA GLU A 6 1.34 13.60 6.81
C GLU A 6 1.83 12.58 7.84
N PRO A 7 1.00 12.08 8.78
CA PRO A 7 1.45 11.11 9.78
C PRO A 7 1.83 9.73 9.20
N LEU A 8 1.42 9.44 7.95
CA LEU A 8 1.66 8.16 7.29
C LEU A 8 2.95 8.17 6.45
N LEU A 9 3.54 9.35 6.22
CA LEU A 9 4.73 9.48 5.38
C LEU A 9 5.91 8.68 5.95
N GLY A 10 6.57 7.92 5.08
CA GLY A 10 7.74 7.13 5.43
C GLY A 10 7.74 5.75 4.81
N ARG A 11 8.60 4.90 5.36
CA ARG A 11 8.75 3.51 5.00
C ARG A 11 8.31 2.65 6.18
N TRP A 12 7.42 1.71 5.91
CA TRP A 12 6.84 0.79 6.87
C TRP A 12 7.21 -0.63 6.46
N GLU A 13 7.68 -1.42 7.43
CA GLU A 13 8.05 -2.82 7.22
C GLU A 13 7.39 -3.65 8.32
N GLY A 14 6.88 -4.82 7.95
CA GLY A 14 6.19 -5.69 8.89
C GLY A 14 5.85 -7.05 8.29
N ALA A 15 5.06 -7.81 9.04
CA ALA A 15 4.56 -9.11 8.62
C ALA A 15 3.04 -9.17 8.78
N GLY A 16 2.41 -9.99 7.94
CA GLY A 16 0.98 -10.22 7.92
C GLY A 16 0.63 -11.68 7.61
N SER A 17 -0.66 -12.00 7.73
CA SER A 17 -1.23 -13.29 7.35
C SER A 17 -2.49 -13.09 6.51
N GLY A 18 -2.64 -13.88 5.45
CA GLY A 18 -3.80 -13.89 4.57
C GLY A 18 -4.57 -15.20 4.70
N ASP A 19 -5.90 -15.10 4.67
CA ASP A 19 -6.83 -16.22 4.67
C ASP A 19 -8.08 -15.84 3.85
N TYR A 20 -8.55 -16.74 3.00
CA TYR A 20 -9.80 -16.60 2.28
C TYR A 20 -10.37 -17.98 1.95
N PRO A 21 -11.70 -18.22 1.95
CA PRO A 21 -12.29 -19.57 1.92
C PRO A 21 -11.88 -20.47 0.74
N THR A 22 -11.36 -19.91 -0.35
CA THR A 22 -10.97 -20.64 -1.56
C THR A 22 -9.46 -20.80 -1.74
N VAL A 23 -8.63 -20.34 -0.80
CA VAL A 23 -7.16 -20.46 -0.84
C VAL A 23 -6.63 -20.95 0.51
N GLU A 24 -5.46 -21.57 0.51
CA GLU A 24 -4.79 -21.93 1.76
C GLU A 24 -4.28 -20.67 2.47
N ALA A 25 -4.33 -20.67 3.81
CA ALA A 25 -3.78 -19.57 4.60
C ALA A 25 -2.27 -19.42 4.38
N PHE A 26 -1.78 -18.19 4.36
CA PHE A 26 -0.38 -17.88 4.10
C PHE A 26 0.11 -16.73 4.97
N ALA A 27 1.44 -16.63 5.14
CA ALA A 27 2.11 -15.54 5.84
C ALA A 27 3.04 -14.79 4.89
N TYR A 28 3.17 -13.49 5.08
CA TYR A 28 3.98 -12.63 4.23
C TYR A 28 4.71 -11.54 5.03
N GLU A 29 5.83 -11.10 4.51
CA GLU A 29 6.48 -9.85 4.87
C GLU A 29 6.03 -8.76 3.90
N GLU A 30 5.85 -7.53 4.39
CA GLU A 30 5.38 -6.41 3.59
C GLU A 30 6.25 -5.19 3.81
N THR A 31 6.48 -4.46 2.73
CA THR A 31 7.10 -3.15 2.72
C THR A 31 6.14 -2.17 2.05
N ILE A 32 5.83 -1.07 2.74
CA ILE A 32 5.03 0.03 2.21
C ILE A 32 5.86 1.31 2.23
N GLU A 33 5.88 2.03 1.12
CA GLU A 33 6.48 3.35 1.01
C GLU A 33 5.42 4.40 0.68
N ILE A 34 5.33 5.42 1.54
CA ILE A 34 4.40 6.55 1.40
C ILE A 34 5.24 7.82 1.33
N LEU A 35 5.44 8.32 0.11
CA LEU A 35 6.38 9.41 -0.16
C LEU A 35 5.64 10.67 -0.65
N PRO A 36 5.89 11.85 -0.05
CA PRO A 36 5.21 13.06 -0.47
C PRO A 36 5.54 13.41 -1.93
N VAL A 37 4.60 14.10 -2.58
CA VAL A 37 4.84 14.79 -3.84
C VAL A 37 4.94 16.29 -3.55
N ALA A 38 6.08 16.89 -3.91
CA ALA A 38 6.34 18.30 -3.64
C ALA A 38 5.19 19.19 -4.16
N ASP A 39 4.77 20.12 -3.31
CA ASP A 39 3.74 21.13 -3.59
C ASP A 39 2.36 20.57 -3.98
N LYS A 40 2.06 19.30 -3.65
CA LYS A 40 0.76 18.68 -3.88
C LYS A 40 0.18 18.06 -2.61
N PRO A 41 -1.15 18.10 -2.42
CA PRO A 41 -1.81 17.48 -1.27
C PRO A 41 -1.98 15.96 -1.47
N LEU A 42 -0.90 15.26 -1.86
CA LEU A 42 -0.89 13.83 -2.08
C LEU A 42 0.49 13.20 -1.85
N ALA A 43 0.49 11.90 -1.59
CA ALA A 43 1.66 11.06 -1.49
C ALA A 43 1.61 9.92 -2.52
N ARG A 44 2.77 9.52 -3.02
CA ARG A 44 2.96 8.26 -3.76
C ARG A 44 2.86 7.10 -2.78
N TRP A 45 2.13 6.06 -3.18
CA TRP A 45 2.01 4.80 -2.48
C TRP A 45 2.71 3.70 -3.28
N SER A 46 3.43 2.82 -2.60
CA SER A 46 3.94 1.57 -3.15
C SER A 46 3.91 0.50 -2.05
N SER A 47 3.24 -0.62 -2.28
CA SER A 47 3.35 -1.81 -1.45
C SER A 47 3.97 -2.98 -2.22
N THR A 48 4.84 -3.72 -1.55
CA THR A 48 5.35 -5.00 -2.05
C THR A 48 5.34 -6.01 -0.91
N SER A 49 4.87 -7.22 -1.21
CA SER A 49 4.87 -8.34 -0.28
C SER A 49 5.79 -9.47 -0.75
N ARG A 50 6.29 -10.24 0.21
CA ARG A 50 7.10 -11.44 0.00
C ARG A 50 6.55 -12.56 0.86
N ASP A 51 6.63 -13.77 0.35
CA ASP A 51 6.34 -14.97 1.12
C ASP A 51 7.24 -15.05 2.36
N ALA A 52 6.67 -15.22 3.55
CA ALA A 52 7.44 -15.15 4.79
C ALA A 52 8.44 -16.31 4.98
N THR A 53 8.27 -17.42 4.23
CA THR A 53 9.17 -18.59 4.33
C THR A 53 10.20 -18.61 3.22
N SER A 54 9.76 -18.42 1.97
CA SER A 54 10.60 -18.54 0.78
C SER A 54 11.23 -17.23 0.32
N GLY A 55 10.75 -16.07 0.79
CA GLY A 55 11.19 -14.75 0.35
C GLY A 55 10.79 -14.40 -1.10
N ALA A 56 10.04 -15.28 -1.76
CA ALA A 56 9.55 -15.07 -3.12
C ALA A 56 8.65 -13.83 -3.16
N VAL A 57 8.82 -12.99 -4.19
CA VAL A 57 7.95 -11.83 -4.41
C VAL A 57 6.50 -12.31 -4.62
N ARG A 58 5.57 -11.66 -3.93
CA ARG A 58 4.13 -11.95 -4.00
C ARG A 58 3.39 -10.77 -4.64
N HIS A 59 2.39 -10.24 -3.96
CA HIS A 59 1.57 -9.14 -4.43
C HIS A 59 2.33 -7.82 -4.35
N GLY A 60 1.94 -6.88 -5.22
CA GLY A 60 2.39 -5.52 -5.15
C GLY A 60 1.37 -4.60 -5.82
N ASP A 61 1.30 -3.39 -5.31
CA ASP A 61 0.44 -2.33 -5.81
C ASP A 61 1.14 -0.98 -5.67
N SER A 62 0.66 -0.01 -6.44
CA SER A 62 1.20 1.35 -6.43
C SER A 62 0.13 2.34 -6.85
N GLY A 63 0.28 3.58 -6.40
CA GLY A 63 -0.70 4.61 -6.68
C GLY A 63 -0.49 5.88 -5.87
N TYR A 64 -1.60 6.52 -5.48
CA TYR A 64 -1.58 7.81 -4.79
C TYR A 64 -2.60 7.88 -3.64
N LEU A 65 -2.11 8.26 -2.46
CA LEU A 65 -2.94 8.69 -1.33
C LEU A 65 -3.14 10.20 -1.42
N ARG A 66 -4.39 10.66 -1.55
CA ARG A 66 -4.71 12.06 -1.79
C ARG A 66 -5.59 12.59 -0.66
N SER A 67 -5.30 13.79 -0.17
CA SER A 67 -6.18 14.51 0.75
C SER A 67 -7.24 15.26 -0.03
N THR A 68 -8.51 15.05 0.31
CA THR A 68 -9.67 15.68 -0.31
C THR A 68 -10.30 16.69 0.65
N ALA A 69 -11.33 17.43 0.21
CA ALA A 69 -12.05 18.36 1.08
C ALA A 69 -12.77 17.67 2.24
N ASP A 70 -13.19 16.42 2.03
CA ASP A 70 -14.04 15.66 2.95
C ASP A 70 -13.30 14.46 3.59
N GLY A 71 -12.02 14.23 3.28
CA GLY A 71 -11.26 13.09 3.79
C GLY A 71 -10.04 12.71 2.96
N CYS A 72 -9.91 11.42 2.65
CA CYS A 72 -8.83 10.87 1.82
C CYS A 72 -9.39 9.94 0.74
N GLU A 73 -8.67 9.84 -0.38
CA GLU A 73 -8.89 8.83 -1.43
C GLU A 73 -7.55 8.11 -1.71
N LEU A 74 -7.59 6.79 -1.94
CA LEU A 74 -6.41 5.98 -2.27
C LEU A 74 -6.63 5.30 -3.62
N VAL A 75 -5.96 5.81 -4.65
CA VAL A 75 -6.10 5.30 -6.02
C VAL A 75 -4.97 4.33 -6.30
N LEU A 76 -5.26 3.08 -6.63
CA LEU A 76 -4.27 2.01 -6.78
C LEU A 76 -4.38 1.26 -8.11
N ALA A 77 -3.23 0.77 -8.58
CA ALA A 77 -3.12 -0.30 -9.56
C ALA A 77 -2.40 -1.50 -8.91
N HIS A 78 -3.03 -2.67 -8.97
CA HIS A 78 -2.46 -3.92 -8.47
C HIS A 78 -1.81 -4.70 -9.62
N ALA A 79 -0.67 -5.34 -9.38
CA ALA A 79 0.07 -6.11 -10.38
C ALA A 79 -0.75 -7.25 -11.04
N VAL A 80 -1.85 -7.66 -10.40
CA VAL A 80 -2.80 -8.66 -10.91
C VAL A 80 -3.81 -8.13 -11.93
N GLY A 81 -3.70 -6.87 -12.35
CA GLY A 81 -4.56 -6.27 -13.38
C GLY A 81 -5.88 -5.72 -12.84
N ILE A 82 -5.88 -5.27 -11.58
CA ILE A 82 -7.05 -4.67 -10.90
C ILE A 82 -6.73 -3.20 -10.56
N THR A 83 -7.73 -2.34 -10.55
CA THR A 83 -7.66 -0.96 -10.05
C THR A 83 -8.64 -0.75 -8.91
N GLU A 84 -8.27 0.05 -7.92
CA GLU A 84 -9.07 0.38 -6.73
C GLU A 84 -9.05 1.90 -6.48
N VAL A 85 -10.15 2.43 -5.93
CA VAL A 85 -10.31 3.83 -5.47
C VAL A 85 -11.03 3.83 -4.14
#